data_AF-A0A442H5M5-F1
#
_entry.id   AF-A0A442H5M5-F1
#
_cell.length_a   1.000
_cell.length_b   1.000
_cell.length_c   1.000
_cell.angle_alpha   90.00
_cell.angle_beta   90.00
_cell.angle_gamma   90.00
#
_symmetry.space_group_name_H-M   'P 1'
#
loop_
_entity.id
_entity.type
_entity.pdbx_description
1 polymer ?
#
loop_
_entity_poly.entity_id
_entity_poly.type
_entity_poly.pdbx_seq_one_letter_code
_entity_poly.pdbx_strand_id
1 'polypeptide(L)'
;MGDMLIRNIPEPLKREIEQAAHKGGQSLSGKAIDLLRKGMVAERAAKPEPGLSAWDAMRSAFAAENAIGDEFAKILDEIEAERKRDFGRPVEDFE
;
A
#
# COMPACT_ATOMS: atom_id res chain seq x y z
N MET A 1 10.87 -29.00 3.16
CA MET A 1 10.37 -28.54 4.49
C MET A 1 11.60 -28.27 5.32
N GLY A 2 11.88 -27.00 5.63
CA GLY A 2 13.05 -26.64 6.43
C GLY A 2 12.60 -26.32 7.86
N ASP A 3 13.28 -26.89 8.84
CA ASP A 3 13.08 -26.52 10.25
C ASP A 3 13.70 -25.15 10.51
N MET A 4 13.04 -24.35 11.35
CA MET A 4 13.54 -23.04 11.78
C MET A 4 14.07 -23.13 13.20
N LEU A 5 15.34 -22.75 13.41
CA LEU A 5 15.96 -22.69 14.74
C LEU A 5 16.10 -21.23 15.18
N ILE A 6 15.44 -20.87 16.28
CA ILE A 6 15.61 -19.57 16.95
C ILE A 6 16.57 -19.78 18.12
N ARG A 7 17.75 -19.16 18.05
CA ARG A 7 18.82 -19.27 19.05
C ARG A 7 18.91 -18.01 19.90
N ASN A 8 19.56 -18.11 21.06
CA ASN A 8 19.83 -16.99 21.96
C ASN A 8 18.55 -16.25 22.42
N ILE A 9 17.46 -16.99 22.60
CA ILE A 9 16.24 -16.43 23.20
C ILE A 9 16.55 -16.07 24.65
N PRO A 10 16.25 -14.83 25.10
CA PRO A 10 16.40 -14.46 26.50
C PRO A 10 15.64 -15.44 27.41
N GLU A 11 16.32 -15.92 28.45
CA GLU A 11 15.75 -16.89 29.40
C GLU A 11 14.40 -16.47 30.00
N PRO A 12 14.16 -15.17 30.33
CA PRO A 12 12.84 -14.72 30.80
C PRO A 12 11.74 -14.95 29.75
N LEU A 13 12.00 -14.61 28.49
CA LEU A 13 11.03 -14.76 27.40
C LEU A 13 10.73 -16.24 27.15
N LYS A 14 11.75 -17.10 27.19
CA LYS A 14 11.57 -18.54 27.07
C LYS A 14 10.62 -19.07 28.16
N ARG A 15 10.84 -18.68 29.42
CA ARG A 15 9.99 -19.08 30.56
C ARG A 15 8.55 -18.59 30.42
N GLU A 16 8.34 -17.37 29.93
CA GLU A 16 7.00 -16.84 29.67
C GLU A 16 6.25 -17.69 28.64
N ILE A 17 6.91 -18.09 27.55
CA ILE A 17 6.29 -18.93 26.51
C ILE A 17 5.99 -20.33 27.08
N GLU A 18 6.89 -20.92 27.85
CA GLU A 18 6.68 -22.22 28.52
C GLU A 18 5.47 -22.19 29.45
N GLN A 19 5.36 -21.16 30.30
CA GLN A 19 4.21 -20.99 31.19
C GLN A 19 2.90 -20.81 30.40
N ALA A 20 2.94 -20.03 29.32
CA ALA A 20 1.76 -19.82 28.48
C ALA A 20 1.35 -21.08 27.71
N ALA A 21 2.31 -21.93 27.34
CA ALA A 21 2.05 -23.24 26.73
C ALA A 21 1.41 -24.19 27.74
N HIS A 22 1.96 -24.29 28.95
CA HIS A 22 1.42 -25.12 30.03
C HIS A 22 0.00 -24.72 30.42
N LYS A 23 -0.27 -23.43 30.60
CA LYS A 23 -1.63 -22.93 30.90
C LYS A 23 -2.63 -23.27 29.81
N GLY A 24 -2.19 -23.35 28.55
CA GLY A 24 -3.03 -23.66 27.40
C GLY A 24 -3.11 -25.15 27.06
N GLY A 25 -2.40 -26.04 27.78
CA GLY A 25 -2.30 -27.46 27.42
C GLY A 25 -1.62 -27.71 26.07
N GLN A 26 -0.77 -26.78 25.61
CA GLN A 26 -0.08 -26.85 24.32
C GLN A 26 1.39 -27.26 24.52
N SER A 27 2.02 -27.81 23.48
CA SER A 27 3.48 -27.94 23.44
C SER A 27 4.15 -26.57 23.33
N LEU A 28 5.41 -26.47 23.76
CA LEU A 28 6.20 -25.24 23.65
C LEU A 28 6.31 -24.76 22.19
N SER A 29 6.57 -25.70 21.27
CA SER A 29 6.65 -25.41 19.83
C SER A 29 5.30 -24.96 19.25
N GLY A 30 4.20 -25.63 19.63
CA GLY A 30 2.85 -25.24 19.22
C GLY A 30 2.51 -23.82 19.68
N LYS A 31 2.82 -23.51 20.95
CA LYS A 31 2.62 -22.16 21.47
C LYS A 31 3.47 -21.12 20.77
N ALA A 32 4.74 -21.43 20.49
CA ALA A 32 5.63 -20.53 19.77
C ALA A 32 5.10 -20.24 18.34
N ILE A 33 4.62 -21.26 17.63
CA ILE A 33 4.01 -21.11 16.29
C ILE A 33 2.78 -20.20 16.35
N ASP A 34 1.91 -20.39 17.35
CA ASP A 34 0.72 -19.57 17.54
C ASP A 34 1.08 -18.10 17.79
N LEU A 35 2.09 -17.84 18.62
CA LEU A 35 2.58 -16.49 18.90
C LEU A 35 3.18 -15.83 17.66
N LEU A 36 3.99 -16.55 16.89
CA LEU A 36 4.55 -16.06 15.63
C LEU A 36 3.43 -15.73 14.62
N ARG A 37 2.42 -16.59 14.49
CA ARG A 37 1.26 -16.33 13.62
C ARG A 37 0.51 -15.07 14.03
N LYS A 38 0.24 -14.91 15.33
CA LYS A 38 -0.40 -13.70 15.86
C LYS A 38 0.45 -12.45 15.63
N GLY A 39 1.76 -12.55 15.83
CA GLY A 39 2.71 -11.47 15.54
C GLY A 39 2.68 -11.05 14.07
N MET A 40 2.63 -12.00 13.14
CA MET A 40 2.53 -11.71 11.70
C MET A 40 1.22 -11.01 11.32
N VAL A 41 0.11 -11.38 11.93
CA VAL A 41 -1.18 -10.70 11.71
C VAL A 41 -1.13 -9.28 12.28
N ALA A 42 -0.60 -9.12 13.51
CA ALA A 42 -0.45 -7.81 14.12
C ALA A 42 0.49 -6.89 13.31
N GLU A 43 1.59 -7.41 12.80
CA GLU A 43 2.54 -6.68 11.94
C GLU A 43 1.88 -6.20 10.64
N ARG A 44 1.06 -7.04 10.01
CA ARG A 44 0.31 -6.68 8.80
C ARG A 44 -0.79 -5.65 9.07
N ALA A 45 -1.42 -5.70 10.24
CA ALA A 45 -2.42 -4.72 10.63
C ALA A 45 -1.81 -3.38 11.09
N ALA A 46 -0.61 -3.42 11.68
CA ALA A 46 0.10 -2.24 12.16
C ALA A 46 0.83 -1.49 11.04
N LYS A 47 1.26 -2.21 10.00
CA LYS A 47 1.68 -1.56 8.76
C LYS A 47 0.42 -1.04 8.07
N PRO A 48 0.26 0.27 7.86
CA PRO A 48 -0.63 0.69 6.78
C PRO A 48 -0.17 -0.09 5.55
N GLU A 49 -1.11 -0.72 4.82
CA GLU A 49 -0.87 -1.20 3.44
C GLU A 49 0.12 -0.24 2.81
N PRO A 50 1.30 -0.68 2.30
CA PRO A 50 2.33 0.21 1.81
C PRO A 50 1.61 1.24 0.96
N GLY A 51 1.49 2.45 1.52
CA GLY A 51 0.39 3.33 1.17
C GLY A 51 0.39 3.39 -0.33
N LEU A 52 -0.74 3.01 -0.95
CA LEU A 52 -0.95 3.23 -2.38
C LEU A 52 -0.24 4.53 -2.68
N SER A 53 0.77 4.49 -3.57
CA SER A 53 1.56 5.69 -3.84
C SER A 53 0.56 6.83 -4.01
N ALA A 54 0.88 8.06 -3.61
CA ALA A 54 -0.05 9.17 -3.81
C ALA A 54 -0.63 9.15 -5.25
N TRP A 55 0.18 8.68 -6.20
CA TRP A 55 -0.22 8.29 -7.55
C TRP A 55 -1.29 7.19 -7.67
N ASP A 56 -1.11 6.04 -7.04
CA ASP A 56 -2.06 4.92 -7.07
C ASP A 56 -3.39 5.29 -6.37
N ALA A 57 -3.33 6.07 -5.29
CA ALA A 57 -4.52 6.58 -4.61
C ALA A 57 -5.30 7.57 -5.49
N MET A 58 -4.61 8.52 -6.14
CA MET A 58 -5.22 9.43 -7.11
C MET A 58 -5.81 8.65 -8.29
N ARG A 59 -5.03 7.75 -8.89
CA ARG A 59 -5.48 6.93 -10.01
C ARG A 59 -6.71 6.09 -9.64
N SER A 60 -6.75 5.48 -8.46
CA SER A 60 -7.94 4.72 -8.03
C SER A 60 -9.19 5.60 -7.91
N ALA A 61 -9.06 6.84 -7.44
CA ALA A 61 -10.19 7.76 -7.32
C ALA A 61 -10.75 8.15 -8.70
N PHE A 62 -9.88 8.44 -9.68
CA PHE A 62 -10.31 8.72 -11.05
C PHE A 62 -10.84 7.48 -11.78
N ALA A 63 -10.33 6.28 -11.47
CA ALA A 63 -10.78 5.04 -12.09
C ALA A 63 -12.20 4.68 -11.65
N ALA A 64 -12.51 4.91 -10.37
CA ALA A 64 -13.83 4.66 -9.79
C ALA A 64 -14.93 5.50 -10.46
N GLU A 65 -14.59 6.71 -10.91
CA GLU A 65 -15.49 7.64 -11.62
C GLU A 65 -15.46 7.44 -13.15
N ASN A 66 -14.83 6.36 -13.65
CA ASN A 66 -14.63 6.07 -15.08
C ASN A 66 -13.92 7.21 -15.85
N ALA A 67 -13.19 8.07 -15.14
CA ALA A 67 -12.59 9.32 -15.63
C ALA A 67 -11.16 9.14 -16.20
N ILE A 68 -10.72 7.91 -16.45
CA ILE A 68 -9.38 7.58 -17.00
C ILE A 68 -9.46 7.22 -18.51
N GLY A 69 -10.66 7.27 -19.10
CA GLY A 69 -10.82 7.04 -20.54
C GLY A 69 -10.21 8.15 -21.41
N ASP A 70 -10.23 7.94 -22.73
CA ASP A 70 -9.73 8.88 -23.75
C ASP A 70 -10.52 10.20 -23.84
N GLU A 71 -11.57 10.36 -23.04
CA GLU A 71 -12.44 11.54 -23.06
C GLU A 71 -11.68 12.82 -22.68
N PHE A 72 -10.82 12.75 -21.66
CA PHE A 72 -9.97 13.89 -21.28
C PHE A 72 -8.94 14.23 -22.36
N ALA A 73 -8.39 13.22 -23.03
CA ALA A 73 -7.46 13.44 -24.14
C ALA A 73 -8.15 14.15 -25.31
N LYS A 74 -9.37 13.74 -25.66
CA LYS A 74 -10.18 14.38 -26.71
C LYS A 74 -10.53 15.84 -26.37
N ILE A 75 -10.89 16.12 -25.11
CA ILE A 75 -11.17 17.49 -24.65
C ILE A 75 -9.91 18.36 -24.75
N LEU A 76 -8.73 17.84 -24.38
CA LEU A 76 -7.47 18.57 -24.50
C LEU A 76 -7.09 18.81 -25.97
N ASP A 77 -7.28 17.82 -26.84
CA ASP A 77 -7.04 17.96 -28.28
C ASP A 77 -7.96 19.02 -28.91
N GLU A 78 -9.22 19.10 -28.48
CA GLU A 78 -10.18 20.12 -28.92
C GLU A 78 -9.78 21.52 -28.45
N ILE A 79 -9.43 21.68 -27.17
CA ILE A 79 -8.92 22.95 -26.60
C ILE A 79 -7.64 23.38 -27.35
N GLU A 80 -6.74 22.46 -27.64
CA GLU A 80 -5.49 22.77 -28.33
C GLU A 80 -5.73 23.11 -29.82
N ALA A 81 -6.71 22.48 -30.47
CA ALA A 81 -7.15 22.85 -31.81
C ALA A 81 -7.77 24.25 -31.85
N GLU A 82 -8.59 24.61 -30.87
CA GLU A 82 -9.14 25.97 -30.75
C GLU A 82 -8.05 27.01 -30.46
N ARG A 83 -7.10 26.70 -29.57
CA ARG A 83 -5.95 27.57 -29.30
C ARG A 83 -5.06 27.79 -30.53
N LYS A 84 -4.88 26.76 -31.36
CA LYS A 84 -4.16 26.86 -32.64
C LYS A 84 -4.96 27.60 -33.70
N ARG A 85 -6.29 27.65 -33.58
CA ARG A 85 -7.17 28.37 -34.50
C ARG A 85 -7.22 29.86 -34.19
N ASP A 86 -7.20 30.23 -32.92
CA ASP A 86 -7.13 31.61 -32.47
C ASP A 86 -5.66 32.03 -32.26
N PHE A 87 -4.97 32.37 -33.35
CA PHE A 87 -3.59 32.89 -33.36
C PHE A 87 -3.50 34.30 -32.75
N GLY A 88 -4.00 34.49 -31.53
CA GLY A 88 -3.86 35.72 -30.75
C GLY A 88 -4.48 36.97 -31.38
N ARG A 89 -4.45 38.08 -30.62
CA ARG A 89 -4.78 39.41 -31.17
C ARG A 89 -3.89 39.71 -32.39
N PRO A 90 -4.42 40.31 -33.47
CA PRO A 90 -3.60 40.86 -34.53
C PRO A 90 -2.51 41.74 -33.91
N VAL A 91 -1.27 41.57 -34.36
CA VAL A 91 -0.20 42.51 -34.02
C VAL A 91 -0.63 43.85 -34.61
N GLU A 92 -0.81 44.87 -33.77
CA GLU A 92 -1.06 46.23 -34.26
C GLU A 92 0.19 46.67 -35.04
N ASP A 93 0.04 46.91 -36.35
CA ASP A 93 1.07 47.55 -37.15
C ASP A 93 1.19 48.99 -36.66
N PHE A 94 2.20 49.25 -35.81
CA PHE A 94 2.62 50.60 -35.48
C PHE A 94 3.43 51.13 -36.67
N GLU A 95 2.78 51.84 -37.59
CA GLU A 95 3.43 52.76 -38.53
C GLU A 95 4.00 53.99 -37.81
#